data_AF-A0A7X9I742-F1
#
_entry.id   AF-A0A7X9I742-F1
#
_cell.length_a   1.000
_cell.length_b   1.000
_cell.length_c   1.000
_cell.angle_alpha   90.00
_cell.angle_beta   90.00
_cell.angle_gamma   90.00
#
_symmetry.space_group_name_H-M   'P 1'
#
loop_
_entity.id
_entity.type
_entity.pdbx_description
1 polymer ?
#
loop_
_entity_poly.entity_id
_entity_poly.type
_entity_poly.pdbx_seq_one_letter_code
_entity_poly.pdbx_strand_id
1 'polypeptide(L)'
;MNKLIISLMTLCLASFSSVAQDITFPALKGYKIRTDYPVYVRENLWDFIDGAADNYLAYGFIDVHVAEYKKGRAVIKAEIYRHSDNTMAFGIYSSERSPSFRFVNLGSQGYIADGAINFFKGNYYVKIKTYSKKEKVLHEEENLAARIAAMLQGEAAMPPMLSWFPSDGLKKNEEVYINESILGHSFLNRGFKASYQVGNDVFSIFIIDSNSADDARKTAETYIASTGISPVETADNKFVLTDGYNGSIFLAWKDRKIVIISGLAKDQSDIADRYTSEILK
;
A
#
# COMPACT_ATOMS: atom_id res chain seq x y z
N MET A 1 57.23 -21.19 29.44
CA MET A 1 56.53 -21.38 28.14
C MET A 1 55.15 -21.97 28.41
N ASN A 2 54.12 -21.15 28.56
CA ASN A 2 52.73 -21.62 28.68
C ASN A 2 51.98 -21.21 27.41
N LYS A 3 51.46 -22.19 26.67
CA LYS A 3 50.67 -21.99 25.45
C LYS A 3 49.21 -21.78 25.85
N LEU A 4 48.65 -20.64 25.45
CA LEU A 4 47.24 -20.31 25.60
C LEU A 4 46.49 -20.87 24.36
N ILE A 5 45.57 -21.80 24.57
CA ILE A 5 44.68 -22.32 23.52
C ILE A 5 43.39 -21.50 23.58
N ILE A 6 43.13 -20.72 22.53
CA ILE A 6 41.87 -19.99 22.34
C ILE A 6 40.92 -20.91 21.58
N SER A 7 39.83 -21.32 22.23
CA SER A 7 38.73 -22.05 21.61
C SER A 7 37.79 -21.07 20.91
N LEU A 8 37.64 -21.22 19.59
CA LEU A 8 36.75 -20.40 18.76
C LEU A 8 35.36 -21.07 18.74
N MET A 9 34.39 -20.43 19.38
CA MET A 9 33.01 -20.91 19.47
C MET A 9 32.22 -20.38 18.26
N THR A 10 31.98 -21.26 17.27
CA THR A 10 31.27 -20.92 16.03
C THR A 10 29.77 -20.79 16.31
N LEU A 11 29.24 -19.58 16.18
CA LEU A 11 27.81 -19.28 16.31
C LEU A 11 27.11 -19.69 15.00
N CYS A 12 26.44 -20.85 14.99
CA CYS A 12 25.56 -21.24 13.89
C CYS A 12 24.33 -20.32 13.85
N LEU A 13 24.32 -19.39 12.90
CA LEU A 13 23.11 -18.68 12.49
C LEU A 13 22.17 -19.69 11.82
N ALA A 14 21.09 -20.05 12.53
CA ALA A 14 20.00 -20.80 11.94
C ALA A 14 19.23 -19.88 10.98
N SER A 15 19.47 -20.06 9.68
CA SER A 15 18.64 -19.44 8.64
C SER A 15 17.25 -20.05 8.72
N PHE A 16 16.28 -19.30 9.23
CA PHE A 16 14.87 -19.65 9.08
C PHE A 16 14.48 -19.48 7.62
N SER A 17 14.55 -20.56 6.84
CA SER A 17 13.89 -20.63 5.54
C SER A 17 12.38 -20.54 5.80
N SER A 18 11.80 -19.38 5.51
CA SER A 18 10.36 -19.21 5.41
C SER A 18 9.85 -20.14 4.30
N VAL A 19 9.35 -21.32 4.68
CA VAL A 19 8.59 -22.16 3.77
C VAL A 19 7.36 -21.33 3.37
N ALA A 20 7.18 -21.11 2.06
CA ALA A 20 5.98 -20.46 1.55
C ALA A 20 4.75 -21.16 2.14
N GLN A 21 3.83 -20.39 2.71
CA GLN A 21 2.64 -20.99 3.32
C GLN A 21 1.78 -21.56 2.19
N ASP A 22 1.54 -22.88 2.20
CA ASP A 22 0.75 -23.53 1.15
C ASP A 22 -0.69 -22.98 1.12
N ILE A 23 -1.02 -22.26 0.05
CA ILE A 23 -2.39 -21.79 -0.21
C ILE A 23 -3.21 -22.93 -0.81
N THR A 24 -4.21 -23.41 -0.06
CA THR A 24 -5.20 -24.36 -0.58
C THR A 24 -6.40 -23.60 -1.14
N PHE A 25 -6.47 -23.52 -2.46
CA PHE A 25 -7.57 -22.88 -3.16
C PHE A 25 -8.92 -23.60 -2.94
N PRO A 26 -10.02 -22.87 -2.66
CA PRO A 26 -11.30 -23.49 -2.36
C PRO A 26 -11.96 -24.07 -3.61
N ALA A 27 -12.61 -25.23 -3.49
CA ALA A 27 -13.37 -25.82 -4.59
C ALA A 27 -14.55 -24.92 -5.03
N LEU A 28 -14.84 -24.93 -6.34
CA LEU A 28 -15.97 -24.23 -6.95
C LEU A 28 -16.86 -25.22 -7.71
N LYS A 29 -18.16 -25.21 -7.45
CA LYS A 29 -19.07 -26.27 -7.88
C LYS A 29 -19.12 -26.42 -9.41
N GLY A 30 -18.74 -27.60 -9.88
CA GLY A 30 -18.75 -27.95 -11.31
C GLY A 30 -17.62 -27.32 -12.11
N TYR A 31 -16.64 -26.70 -11.46
CA TYR A 31 -15.38 -26.28 -12.07
C TYR A 31 -14.30 -27.30 -11.74
N LYS A 32 -13.48 -27.63 -12.73
CA LYS A 32 -12.20 -28.32 -12.51
C LYS A 32 -11.17 -27.27 -12.11
N ILE A 33 -10.54 -27.44 -10.96
CA ILE A 33 -9.45 -26.58 -10.50
C ILE A 33 -8.11 -27.07 -11.06
N ARG A 34 -7.27 -26.12 -11.47
CA ARG A 34 -5.90 -26.32 -11.89
C ARG A 34 -4.99 -25.44 -11.04
N THR A 35 -4.04 -26.05 -10.34
CA THR A 35 -3.07 -25.39 -9.44
C THR A 35 -1.63 -25.83 -9.72
N ASP A 36 -1.37 -26.47 -10.85
CA ASP A 36 -0.03 -26.94 -11.29
C ASP A 36 0.86 -25.80 -11.81
N TYR A 37 0.67 -24.58 -11.28
CA TYR A 37 1.53 -23.44 -11.56
C TYR A 37 2.71 -23.43 -10.59
N PRO A 38 3.88 -22.92 -11.01
CA PRO A 38 4.92 -22.58 -10.05
C PRO A 38 4.39 -21.50 -9.10
N VAL A 39 4.82 -21.57 -7.84
CA VAL A 39 4.71 -20.42 -6.94
C VAL A 39 5.77 -19.42 -7.39
N TYR A 40 5.33 -18.22 -7.76
CA TYR A 40 6.27 -17.16 -8.14
C TYR A 40 6.70 -16.42 -6.88
N VAL A 41 8.00 -16.19 -6.77
CA VAL A 41 8.68 -15.48 -5.69
C VAL A 41 9.38 -14.25 -6.26
N ARG A 42 10.02 -13.45 -5.41
CA ARG A 42 10.65 -12.18 -5.81
C ARG A 42 11.57 -12.33 -7.02
N GLU A 43 12.31 -13.43 -7.09
CA GLU A 43 13.33 -13.69 -8.11
C GLU A 43 12.76 -13.98 -9.50
N ASN A 44 11.52 -14.47 -9.60
CA ASN A 44 10.90 -14.88 -10.87
C ASN A 44 9.53 -14.23 -11.12
N LEU A 45 9.14 -13.22 -10.33
CA LEU A 45 7.88 -12.50 -10.52
C LEU A 45 7.77 -11.85 -11.91
N TRP A 46 8.90 -11.41 -12.45
CA TRP A 46 9.02 -10.84 -13.81
C TRP A 46 8.55 -11.81 -14.90
N ASP A 47 8.80 -13.10 -14.72
CA ASP A 47 8.35 -14.12 -15.66
C ASP A 47 6.81 -14.26 -15.68
N PHE A 48 6.13 -13.75 -14.64
CA PHE A 48 4.68 -13.84 -14.48
C PHE A 48 3.94 -12.54 -14.85
N ILE A 49 4.40 -11.40 -14.34
CA ILE A 49 3.75 -10.09 -14.50
C ILE A 49 4.74 -9.03 -14.98
N ASP A 50 5.44 -9.33 -16.07
CA ASP A 50 6.37 -8.42 -16.72
C ASP A 50 5.78 -7.00 -16.88
N GLY A 51 6.61 -5.99 -16.62
CA GLY A 51 6.25 -4.57 -16.58
C GLY A 51 5.46 -4.11 -15.34
N ALA A 52 4.87 -5.02 -14.56
CA ALA A 52 4.15 -4.69 -13.32
C ALA A 52 4.89 -5.14 -12.05
N ALA A 53 5.84 -6.07 -12.16
CA ALA A 53 6.51 -6.68 -11.01
C ALA A 53 7.20 -5.67 -10.07
N ASP A 54 7.83 -4.61 -10.60
CA ASP A 54 8.47 -3.55 -9.80
C ASP A 54 7.52 -2.99 -8.74
N ASN A 55 6.28 -2.71 -9.13
CA ASN A 55 5.29 -2.15 -8.21
C ASN A 55 4.99 -3.11 -7.06
N TYR A 56 4.84 -4.40 -7.35
CA TYR A 56 4.60 -5.43 -6.32
C TYR A 56 5.83 -5.58 -5.40
N LEU A 57 7.04 -5.58 -5.98
CA LEU A 57 8.30 -5.69 -5.25
C LEU A 57 8.51 -4.50 -4.29
N ALA A 58 8.15 -3.28 -4.73
CA ALA A 58 8.19 -2.06 -3.93
C ALA A 58 7.21 -2.09 -2.75
N TYR A 59 6.14 -2.90 -2.82
CA TYR A 59 5.21 -3.13 -1.72
C TYR A 59 5.51 -4.44 -0.97
N GLY A 60 6.78 -4.84 -0.81
CA GLY A 60 7.13 -5.95 0.08
C GLY A 60 6.57 -7.32 -0.35
N PHE A 61 6.43 -7.55 -1.67
CA PHE A 61 6.02 -8.84 -2.22
C PHE A 61 6.89 -10.00 -1.73
N ILE A 62 6.24 -11.12 -1.41
CA ILE A 62 6.85 -12.38 -0.97
C ILE A 62 6.65 -13.46 -2.03
N ASP A 63 5.40 -13.81 -2.32
CA ASP A 63 5.02 -14.82 -3.30
C ASP A 63 3.62 -14.60 -3.90
N VAL A 64 3.34 -15.24 -5.03
CA VAL A 64 1.99 -15.35 -5.60
C VAL A 64 1.65 -16.80 -5.93
N HIS A 65 0.48 -17.22 -5.46
CA HIS A 65 -0.13 -18.49 -5.79
C HIS A 65 -1.22 -18.29 -6.85
N VAL A 66 -1.29 -19.20 -7.83
CA VAL A 66 -2.20 -19.09 -8.97
C VAL A 66 -3.08 -20.32 -9.10
N ALA A 67 -4.36 -20.12 -9.36
CA ALA A 67 -5.30 -21.17 -9.73
C ALA A 67 -6.16 -20.78 -10.92
N GLU A 68 -6.52 -21.76 -11.75
CA GLU A 68 -7.55 -21.62 -12.78
C GLU A 68 -8.71 -22.58 -12.53
N TYR A 69 -9.93 -22.05 -12.62
CA TYR A 69 -11.17 -22.80 -12.53
C TYR A 69 -11.79 -22.88 -13.91
N LYS A 70 -11.95 -24.11 -14.43
CA LYS A 70 -12.50 -24.35 -15.78
C LYS A 70 -13.83 -25.10 -15.76
N LYS A 71 -14.80 -24.61 -16.53
CA LYS A 71 -16.11 -25.25 -16.75
C LYS A 71 -16.57 -25.02 -18.19
N GLY A 72 -16.37 -26.01 -19.05
CA GLY A 72 -16.55 -25.85 -20.49
C GLY A 72 -15.62 -24.76 -21.04
N ARG A 73 -16.18 -23.70 -21.64
CA ARG A 73 -15.43 -22.53 -22.12
C ARG A 73 -15.21 -21.45 -21.08
N ALA A 74 -15.84 -21.53 -19.90
CA ALA A 74 -15.66 -20.55 -18.84
C ALA A 74 -14.34 -20.81 -18.11
N VAL A 75 -13.56 -19.76 -17.90
CA VAL A 75 -12.31 -19.76 -17.13
C VAL A 75 -12.34 -18.60 -16.14
N ILE A 76 -12.08 -18.90 -14.87
CA ILE A 76 -11.85 -17.90 -13.83
C ILE A 76 -10.43 -18.13 -13.30
N LYS A 77 -9.58 -17.11 -13.33
CA LYS A 77 -8.21 -17.17 -12.81
C LYS A 77 -8.16 -16.43 -11.49
N ALA A 78 -7.59 -17.04 -10.46
CA ALA A 78 -7.34 -16.44 -9.15
C ALA A 78 -5.84 -16.35 -8.90
N GLU A 79 -5.40 -15.17 -8.46
CA GLU A 79 -4.01 -14.83 -8.13
C GLU A 79 -4.03 -14.28 -6.69
N ILE A 80 -3.29 -14.92 -5.78
CA ILE A 80 -3.20 -14.53 -4.36
C ILE A 80 -1.77 -14.11 -4.08
N TYR A 81 -1.53 -12.80 -3.97
CA TYR A 81 -0.24 -12.19 -3.71
C TYR A 81 -0.06 -11.98 -2.21
N ARG A 82 1.03 -12.50 -1.65
CA ARG A 82 1.41 -12.29 -0.25
C ARG A 82 2.45 -11.17 -0.15
N HIS A 83 2.21 -10.26 0.76
CA HIS A 83 3.09 -9.13 1.08
C HIS A 83 3.60 -9.26 2.53
N SER A 84 4.55 -8.42 2.93
CA SER A 84 5.16 -8.49 4.27
C SER A 84 4.16 -8.23 5.41
N ASP A 85 3.17 -7.37 5.18
CA ASP A 85 2.17 -6.99 6.17
C ASP A 85 0.90 -6.40 5.52
N ASN A 86 -0.06 -6.02 6.37
CA ASN A 86 -1.35 -5.44 5.95
C ASN A 86 -1.22 -4.08 5.27
N THR A 87 -0.27 -3.24 5.70
CA THR A 87 -0.05 -1.92 5.10
C THR A 87 0.52 -2.06 3.68
N MET A 88 1.43 -3.01 3.49
CA MET A 88 1.99 -3.31 2.17
C MET A 88 0.94 -3.90 1.21
N ALA A 89 0.10 -4.82 1.69
CA ALA A 89 -1.02 -5.34 0.90
C ALA A 89 -2.04 -4.25 0.54
N PHE A 90 -2.33 -3.33 1.47
CA PHE A 90 -3.11 -2.13 1.19
C PHE A 90 -2.41 -1.23 0.16
N GLY A 91 -1.09 -1.06 0.25
CA GLY A 91 -0.29 -0.26 -0.68
C GLY A 91 -0.49 -0.67 -2.13
N ILE A 92 -0.24 -1.94 -2.47
CA ILE A 92 -0.45 -2.44 -3.82
C ILE A 92 -1.93 -2.34 -4.25
N TYR A 93 -2.87 -2.72 -3.38
CA TYR A 93 -4.32 -2.60 -3.63
C TYR A 93 -4.73 -1.16 -3.96
N SER A 94 -4.24 -0.20 -3.17
CA SER A 94 -4.55 1.22 -3.30
C SER A 94 -3.88 1.85 -4.52
N SER A 95 -2.77 1.30 -5.00
CA SER A 95 -2.08 1.76 -6.21
C SER A 95 -2.78 1.32 -7.50
N GLU A 96 -3.52 0.20 -7.48
CA GLU A 96 -4.21 -0.36 -8.65
C GLU A 96 -5.71 0.01 -8.72
N ARG A 97 -6.25 0.66 -7.68
CA ARG A 97 -7.67 1.05 -7.65
C ARG A 97 -7.91 2.44 -8.26
N SER A 98 -9.13 2.65 -8.72
CA SER A 98 -9.66 3.96 -9.14
C SER A 98 -10.89 4.32 -8.30
N PRO A 99 -11.11 5.60 -7.95
CA PRO A 99 -12.33 6.03 -7.28
C PRO A 99 -13.61 5.78 -8.08
N SER A 100 -13.51 5.57 -9.41
CA SER A 100 -14.65 5.26 -10.28
C SER A 100 -15.09 3.79 -10.27
N PHE A 101 -14.33 2.89 -9.63
CA PHE A 101 -14.65 1.46 -9.62
C PHE A 101 -15.84 1.13 -8.71
N ARG A 102 -16.45 -0.05 -8.94
CA ARG A 102 -17.51 -0.57 -8.08
C ARG A 102 -16.91 -1.19 -6.83
N PHE A 103 -16.88 -0.45 -5.73
CA PHE A 103 -16.40 -0.95 -4.44
C PHE A 103 -17.37 -1.96 -3.82
N VAL A 104 -16.83 -2.99 -3.16
CA VAL A 104 -17.57 -4.06 -2.49
C VAL A 104 -16.98 -4.38 -1.12
N ASN A 105 -17.80 -4.87 -0.21
CA ASN A 105 -17.38 -5.31 1.12
C ASN A 105 -16.83 -6.75 1.03
N LEU A 106 -15.54 -6.88 0.71
CA LEU A 106 -14.85 -8.16 0.56
C LEU A 106 -13.42 -8.01 1.12
N GLY A 107 -13.05 -8.86 2.07
CA GLY A 107 -11.82 -8.64 2.84
C GLY A 107 -11.91 -7.34 3.64
N SER A 108 -10.83 -6.56 3.66
CA SER A 108 -10.80 -5.19 4.21
C SER A 108 -11.48 -4.19 3.28
N GLN A 109 -11.25 -4.31 1.97
CA GLN A 109 -11.97 -3.60 0.90
C GLN A 109 -11.75 -4.35 -0.42
N GLY A 110 -12.77 -4.36 -1.28
CA GLY A 110 -12.66 -4.88 -2.65
C GLY A 110 -13.26 -3.92 -3.68
N TYR A 111 -12.92 -4.14 -4.94
CA TYR A 111 -13.56 -3.48 -6.08
C TYR A 111 -13.75 -4.44 -7.26
N ILE A 112 -14.70 -4.08 -8.12
CA ILE A 112 -15.03 -4.82 -9.34
C ILE A 112 -14.90 -3.88 -10.52
N ALA A 113 -14.09 -4.29 -11.51
CA ALA A 113 -13.82 -3.55 -12.73
C ALA A 113 -13.49 -4.53 -13.87
N ASP A 114 -14.09 -4.33 -15.05
CA ASP A 114 -13.75 -5.03 -16.29
C ASP A 114 -13.65 -6.58 -16.21
N GLY A 115 -14.56 -7.22 -15.45
CA GLY A 115 -14.56 -8.67 -15.27
C GLY A 115 -13.47 -9.18 -14.32
N ALA A 116 -12.96 -8.30 -13.46
CA ALA A 116 -12.08 -8.64 -12.35
C ALA A 116 -12.69 -8.21 -11.01
N ILE A 117 -12.45 -9.01 -9.99
CA ILE A 117 -12.71 -8.74 -8.58
C ILE A 117 -11.36 -8.70 -7.87
N ASN A 118 -11.00 -7.54 -7.35
CA ASN A 118 -9.76 -7.34 -6.62
C ASN A 118 -10.07 -6.94 -5.18
N PHE A 119 -9.37 -7.52 -4.21
CA PHE A 119 -9.54 -7.17 -2.80
C PHE A 119 -8.27 -7.44 -2.01
N PHE A 120 -8.18 -6.87 -0.81
CA PHE A 120 -7.11 -7.20 0.13
C PHE A 120 -7.66 -7.63 1.49
N LYS A 121 -6.91 -8.45 2.21
CA LYS A 121 -7.22 -8.91 3.57
C LYS A 121 -5.93 -9.36 4.25
N GLY A 122 -5.68 -8.89 5.48
CA GLY A 122 -4.39 -9.10 6.12
C GLY A 122 -3.25 -8.69 5.18
N ASN A 123 -2.21 -9.52 5.07
CA ASN A 123 -1.09 -9.28 4.18
C ASN A 123 -1.29 -9.82 2.74
N TYR A 124 -2.52 -10.09 2.31
CA TYR A 124 -2.82 -10.61 0.99
C TYR A 124 -3.53 -9.59 0.10
N TYR A 125 -3.07 -9.47 -1.14
CA TYR A 125 -3.78 -8.83 -2.24
C TYR A 125 -4.23 -9.90 -3.25
N VAL A 126 -5.50 -9.89 -3.62
CA VAL A 126 -6.12 -10.95 -4.42
C VAL A 126 -6.72 -10.36 -5.67
N LYS A 127 -6.46 -11.01 -6.81
CA LYS A 127 -7.03 -10.68 -8.12
C LYS A 127 -7.73 -11.91 -8.67
N ILE A 128 -9.02 -11.77 -8.99
CA ILE A 128 -9.81 -12.83 -9.59
C ILE A 128 -10.39 -12.28 -10.87
N LYS A 129 -10.17 -12.95 -11.99
CA LYS A 129 -10.61 -12.45 -13.30
C LYS A 129 -11.22 -13.53 -14.17
N THR A 130 -12.19 -13.11 -14.98
CA THR A 130 -12.76 -13.89 -16.06
C THR A 130 -12.96 -13.04 -17.31
N TYR A 131 -12.78 -13.64 -18.49
CA TYR A 131 -13.15 -13.01 -19.76
C TYR A 131 -14.61 -13.28 -20.14
N SER A 132 -15.37 -14.02 -19.32
CA SER A 132 -16.76 -14.31 -19.60
C SER A 132 -17.66 -13.13 -19.26
N LYS A 133 -18.50 -12.71 -20.21
CA LYS A 133 -19.57 -11.73 -19.97
C LYS A 133 -20.89 -12.37 -19.53
N LYS A 134 -20.91 -13.69 -19.33
CA LYS A 134 -22.13 -14.40 -18.92
C LYS A 134 -22.37 -14.14 -17.44
N GLU A 135 -23.54 -13.61 -17.10
CA GLU A 135 -23.95 -13.30 -15.72
C GLU A 135 -23.73 -14.48 -14.75
N LYS A 136 -24.08 -15.69 -15.18
CA LYS A 136 -23.82 -16.90 -14.38
C LYS A 136 -22.34 -17.11 -14.05
N VAL A 137 -21.41 -16.80 -14.95
CA VAL A 137 -19.97 -16.96 -14.69
C VAL A 137 -19.47 -15.86 -13.76
N LEU A 138 -19.95 -14.63 -13.93
CA LEU A 138 -19.64 -13.50 -13.04
C LEU A 138 -20.13 -13.77 -11.61
N HIS A 139 -21.32 -14.37 -11.44
CA HIS A 139 -21.81 -14.75 -10.13
C HIS A 139 -20.97 -15.87 -9.48
N GLU A 140 -20.51 -16.86 -10.27
CA GLU A 140 -19.61 -17.91 -9.75
C GLU A 140 -18.21 -17.36 -9.41
N GLU A 141 -17.76 -16.30 -10.10
CA GLU A 141 -16.55 -15.54 -9.76
C GLU A 141 -16.71 -14.78 -8.44
N GLU A 142 -17.83 -14.08 -8.22
CA GLU A 142 -18.14 -13.45 -6.92
C GLU A 142 -18.19 -14.48 -5.78
N ASN A 143 -18.80 -15.65 -6.02
CA ASN A 143 -18.83 -16.76 -5.07
C ASN A 143 -17.44 -17.30 -4.75
N LEU A 144 -16.57 -17.40 -5.75
CA LEU A 144 -15.18 -17.80 -5.55
C LEU A 144 -14.41 -16.76 -4.71
N ALA A 145 -14.62 -15.47 -4.99
CA ALA A 145 -13.99 -14.37 -4.27
C ALA A 145 -14.33 -14.39 -2.79
N ALA A 146 -15.61 -14.56 -2.45
CA ALA A 146 -16.07 -14.71 -1.06
C ALA A 146 -15.43 -15.92 -0.36
N ARG A 147 -15.30 -17.06 -1.04
CA ARG A 147 -14.65 -18.27 -0.48
C ARG A 147 -13.16 -18.06 -0.23
N ILE A 148 -12.45 -17.38 -1.15
CA ILE A 148 -11.04 -17.06 -0.96
C ILE A 148 -10.88 -16.10 0.22
N ALA A 149 -11.68 -15.03 0.30
CA ALA A 149 -11.62 -14.09 1.43
C ALA A 149 -11.88 -14.76 2.79
N ALA A 150 -12.80 -15.73 2.85
CA ALA A 150 -13.08 -16.50 4.06
C ALA A 150 -11.93 -17.45 4.44
N MET A 151 -11.21 -18.00 3.46
CA MET A 151 -10.09 -18.91 3.67
C MET A 151 -8.81 -18.20 4.14
N LEU A 152 -8.55 -17.00 3.63
CA LEU A 152 -7.32 -16.27 3.94
C LEU A 152 -7.20 -15.92 5.44
N GLN A 153 -5.98 -15.97 5.97
CA GLN A 153 -5.70 -15.55 7.33
C GLN A 153 -5.60 -14.02 7.44
N GLY A 154 -5.56 -13.51 8.67
CA GLY A 154 -5.48 -12.07 8.95
C GLY A 154 -6.85 -11.40 9.10
N GLU A 155 -6.83 -10.19 9.64
CA GLU A 155 -8.03 -9.40 9.88
C GLU A 155 -8.47 -8.66 8.62
N ALA A 156 -9.79 -8.44 8.50
CA ALA A 156 -10.37 -7.53 7.53
C ALA A 156 -10.31 -6.09 8.10
N ALA A 157 -9.09 -5.54 8.18
CA ALA A 157 -8.83 -4.21 8.73
C ALA A 157 -8.12 -3.30 7.72
N MET A 158 -8.52 -2.03 7.70
CA MET A 158 -7.77 -0.95 7.05
C MET A 158 -6.54 -0.60 7.89
N PRO A 159 -5.42 -0.14 7.29
CA PRO A 159 -4.29 0.37 8.06
C PRO A 159 -4.71 1.46 9.06
N PRO A 160 -4.34 1.36 10.35
CA PRO A 160 -4.82 2.28 11.40
C PRO A 160 -4.53 3.75 11.11
N MET A 161 -3.40 4.05 10.45
CA MET A 161 -2.99 5.43 10.14
C MET A 161 -3.96 6.16 9.19
N LEU A 162 -4.77 5.44 8.42
CA LEU A 162 -5.83 6.06 7.60
C LEU A 162 -6.84 6.83 8.46
N SER A 163 -7.01 6.44 9.72
CA SER A 163 -7.89 7.15 10.67
C SER A 163 -7.33 8.49 11.16
N TRP A 164 -6.07 8.81 10.86
CA TRP A 164 -5.45 10.08 11.24
C TRP A 164 -5.79 11.21 10.28
N PHE A 165 -6.34 10.89 9.10
CA PHE A 165 -6.81 11.89 8.15
C PHE A 165 -8.12 12.53 8.63
N PRO A 166 -8.19 13.87 8.68
CA PRO A 166 -9.43 14.58 8.95
C PRO A 166 -10.52 14.25 7.94
N SER A 167 -11.77 14.08 8.40
CA SER A 167 -12.86 13.68 7.51
C SER A 167 -13.40 14.80 6.63
N ASP A 168 -13.25 16.07 7.05
CA ASP A 168 -13.77 17.22 6.29
C ASP A 168 -13.02 17.38 4.96
N GLY A 169 -13.76 17.33 3.85
CA GLY A 169 -13.21 17.42 2.50
C GLY A 169 -12.47 16.18 1.99
N LEU A 170 -12.36 15.10 2.78
CA LEU A 170 -11.67 13.87 2.36
C LEU A 170 -12.37 13.21 1.16
N LYS A 171 -11.63 12.96 0.08
CA LYS A 171 -12.14 12.24 -1.10
C LYS A 171 -12.10 10.74 -0.84
N LYS A 172 -13.28 10.16 -0.75
CA LYS A 172 -13.48 8.73 -0.49
C LYS A 172 -12.80 7.87 -1.55
N ASN A 173 -12.09 6.83 -1.11
CA ASN A 173 -11.42 5.85 -1.95
C ASN A 173 -10.26 6.41 -2.79
N GLU A 174 -9.66 7.52 -2.36
CA GLU A 174 -8.45 8.09 -2.97
C GLU A 174 -7.24 8.08 -2.03
N GLU A 175 -7.36 7.42 -0.88
CA GLU A 175 -6.28 7.19 0.06
C GLU A 175 -5.30 6.13 -0.47
N VAL A 176 -3.99 6.37 -0.38
CA VAL A 176 -2.97 5.43 -0.82
C VAL A 176 -1.86 5.33 0.21
N TYR A 177 -1.17 4.18 0.24
CA TYR A 177 0.10 4.05 0.95
C TYR A 177 1.22 4.11 -0.07
N ILE A 178 2.21 4.98 0.16
CA ILE A 178 3.38 5.15 -0.69
C ILE A 178 4.57 4.64 0.11
N ASN A 179 5.08 3.47 -0.30
CA ASN A 179 6.19 2.86 0.42
C ASN A 179 7.51 3.60 0.19
N GLU A 180 7.74 4.10 -1.03
CA GLU A 180 9.01 4.69 -1.45
C GLU A 180 8.79 5.98 -2.25
N SER A 181 9.71 6.93 -2.10
CA SER A 181 9.82 8.13 -2.94
C SER A 181 8.57 9.02 -3.01
N ILE A 182 8.00 9.37 -1.85
CA ILE A 182 6.91 10.35 -1.73
C ILE A 182 7.37 11.67 -2.36
N LEU A 183 6.54 12.24 -3.24
CA LEU A 183 6.85 13.47 -3.98
C LEU A 183 8.16 13.39 -4.81
N GLY A 184 8.64 12.19 -5.12
CA GLY A 184 9.88 11.96 -5.86
C GLY A 184 11.15 11.98 -5.00
N HIS A 185 11.03 12.09 -3.67
CA HIS A 185 12.16 12.17 -2.75
C HIS A 185 12.36 10.85 -2.00
N SER A 186 13.47 10.14 -2.23
CA SER A 186 13.71 8.82 -1.63
C SER A 186 13.76 8.80 -0.10
N PHE A 187 14.14 9.92 0.53
CA PHE A 187 14.13 10.09 1.99
C PHE A 187 12.72 10.31 2.57
N LEU A 188 11.73 10.65 1.73
CA LEU A 188 10.32 10.65 2.10
C LEU A 188 9.72 9.30 1.68
N ASN A 189 9.53 8.42 2.66
CA ASN A 189 9.05 7.06 2.42
C ASN A 189 8.07 6.64 3.52
N ARG A 190 7.38 5.52 3.31
CA ARG A 190 6.48 4.88 4.28
C ARG A 190 5.40 5.82 4.82
N GLY A 191 4.72 6.51 3.91
CA GLY A 191 3.68 7.49 4.23
C GLY A 191 2.35 7.17 3.58
N PHE A 192 1.27 7.64 4.20
CA PHE A 192 -0.05 7.62 3.58
C PHE A 192 -0.33 8.94 2.91
N LYS A 193 -1.05 8.92 1.80
CA LYS A 193 -1.56 10.08 1.09
C LYS A 193 -3.08 9.99 1.04
N ALA A 194 -3.77 11.11 1.21
CA ALA A 194 -5.17 11.24 0.90
C ALA A 194 -5.44 12.53 0.10
N SER A 195 -6.38 12.45 -0.83
CA SER A 195 -6.82 13.60 -1.63
C SER A 195 -8.03 14.28 -0.99
N TYR A 196 -8.06 15.60 -1.08
CA TYR A 196 -9.09 16.44 -0.47
C TYR A 196 -9.68 17.41 -1.49
N GLN A 197 -10.93 17.80 -1.23
CA GLN A 197 -11.58 18.90 -1.91
C GLN A 197 -12.40 19.73 -0.90
N VAL A 198 -12.11 21.03 -0.82
CA VAL A 198 -12.85 22.00 0.00
C VAL A 198 -13.23 23.17 -0.89
N GLY A 199 -14.54 23.32 -1.16
CA GLY A 199 -14.99 24.27 -2.18
C GLY A 199 -14.35 23.95 -3.54
N ASN A 200 -13.57 24.90 -4.07
CA ASN A 200 -12.84 24.76 -5.32
C ASN A 200 -11.39 24.29 -5.15
N ASP A 201 -10.92 24.18 -3.90
CA ASP A 201 -9.52 23.84 -3.61
C ASP A 201 -9.34 22.33 -3.57
N VAL A 202 -8.40 21.84 -4.37
CA VAL A 202 -8.05 20.41 -4.46
C VAL A 202 -6.59 20.24 -4.07
N PHE A 203 -6.33 19.42 -3.07
CA PHE A 203 -5.00 19.24 -2.50
C PHE A 203 -4.81 17.81 -2.01
N SER A 204 -3.57 17.46 -1.68
CA SER A 204 -3.22 16.16 -1.08
C SER A 204 -2.54 16.37 0.26
N ILE A 205 -2.91 15.57 1.25
CA ILE A 205 -2.23 15.48 2.53
C ILE A 205 -1.45 14.18 2.57
N PHE A 206 -0.19 14.26 2.98
CA PHE A 206 0.67 13.12 3.28
C PHE A 206 0.95 13.09 4.78
N ILE A 207 0.91 11.90 5.36
CA ILE A 207 1.23 11.66 6.77
C ILE A 207 2.31 10.57 6.83
N ILE A 208 3.39 10.86 7.55
CA ILE A 208 4.49 9.93 7.81
C ILE A 208 4.64 9.78 9.32
N ASP A 209 4.75 8.54 9.81
CA ASP A 209 5.09 8.22 11.19
C ASP A 209 6.55 7.74 11.26
N SER A 210 7.43 8.62 11.69
CA SER A 210 8.86 8.35 11.83
C SER A 210 9.15 7.46 13.05
N ASN A 211 10.36 6.89 13.14
CA ASN A 211 10.70 6.03 14.27
C ASN A 211 10.84 6.82 15.59
N SER A 212 11.22 8.09 15.51
CA SER A 212 11.44 8.97 16.64
C SER A 212 11.12 10.43 16.29
N ALA A 213 11.03 11.30 17.31
CA ALA A 213 10.88 12.73 17.07
C ALA A 213 12.11 13.37 16.40
N ASP A 214 13.30 12.84 16.71
CA ASP A 214 14.54 13.29 16.07
C ASP A 214 14.60 12.85 14.59
N ASP A 215 14.10 11.65 14.27
CA ASP A 215 13.97 11.18 12.89
C ASP A 215 13.01 12.08 12.11
N ALA A 216 11.85 12.40 12.68
CA ALA A 216 10.87 13.27 12.04
C ALA A 216 11.46 14.66 11.71
N ARG A 217 12.13 15.27 12.69
CA ARG A 217 12.84 16.54 12.53
C ARG A 217 13.91 16.45 11.44
N LYS A 218 14.77 15.43 11.46
CA LYS A 218 15.83 15.23 10.46
C LYS A 218 15.27 15.06 9.05
N THR A 219 14.19 14.30 8.89
CA THR A 219 13.52 14.12 7.60
C THR A 219 12.94 15.44 7.09
N ALA A 220 12.27 16.20 7.95
CA ALA A 220 11.72 17.52 7.60
C ALA A 220 12.82 18.53 7.22
N GLU A 221 13.89 18.61 8.00
CA GLU A 221 15.07 19.45 7.72
C GLU A 221 15.75 19.06 6.40
N THR A 222 15.84 17.75 6.11
CA THR A 222 16.36 17.25 4.84
C THR A 222 15.48 17.71 3.67
N TYR A 223 14.15 17.69 3.83
CA TYR A 223 13.25 18.16 2.77
C TYR A 223 13.40 19.66 2.51
N ILE A 224 13.48 20.46 3.58
CA ILE A 224 13.73 21.90 3.47
C ILE A 224 15.04 22.14 2.71
N ALA A 225 16.12 21.48 3.12
CA ALA A 225 17.44 21.63 2.50
C ALA A 225 17.44 21.20 1.02
N SER A 226 16.68 20.17 0.64
CA SER A 226 16.64 19.68 -0.75
C SER A 226 15.98 20.68 -1.72
N THR A 227 15.20 21.65 -1.23
CA THR A 227 14.63 22.68 -2.11
C THR A 227 15.62 23.75 -2.55
N GLY A 228 16.73 23.92 -1.82
CA GLY A 228 17.69 24.99 -2.06
C GLY A 228 17.16 26.41 -1.82
N ILE A 229 15.94 26.54 -1.26
CA ILE A 229 15.27 27.82 -0.99
C ILE A 229 15.03 27.93 0.52
N SER A 230 15.28 29.11 1.09
CA SER A 230 14.95 29.37 2.49
C SER A 230 13.43 29.23 2.71
N PRO A 231 12.98 28.37 3.63
CA PRO A 231 11.56 28.20 3.90
C PRO A 231 10.99 29.44 4.59
N VAL A 232 9.68 29.62 4.51
CA VAL A 232 8.97 30.59 5.35
C VAL A 232 8.41 29.84 6.54
N GLU A 233 8.94 30.10 7.73
CA GLU A 233 8.39 29.58 9.00
C GLU A 233 7.11 30.36 9.33
N THR A 234 6.00 29.65 9.48
CA THR A 234 4.68 30.26 9.79
C THR A 234 4.29 30.08 11.25
N ALA A 235 4.81 29.04 11.90
CA ALA A 235 4.69 28.75 13.33
C ALA A 235 5.77 27.74 13.73
N ASP A 236 5.87 27.44 15.03
CA ASP A 236 6.78 26.41 15.55
C ASP A 236 6.58 25.08 14.81
N ASN A 237 7.64 24.60 14.16
CA ASN A 237 7.65 23.40 13.34
C ASN A 237 6.66 23.41 12.14
N LYS A 238 6.28 24.59 11.62
CA LYS A 238 5.46 24.75 10.41
C LYS A 238 6.13 25.65 9.38
N PHE A 239 6.21 25.17 8.15
CA PHE A 239 6.97 25.79 7.08
C PHE A 239 6.20 25.76 5.76
N VAL A 240 6.37 26.82 4.97
CA VAL A 240 6.00 26.86 3.56
C VAL A 240 7.26 26.87 2.72
N LEU A 241 7.38 25.90 1.81
CA LEU A 241 8.52 25.76 0.89
C LEU A 241 8.04 25.63 -0.55
N THR A 242 8.94 25.92 -1.50
CA THR A 242 8.70 25.71 -2.93
C THR A 242 9.55 24.55 -3.41
N ASP A 243 8.90 23.47 -3.79
CA ASP A 243 9.50 22.32 -4.45
C ASP A 243 9.35 22.50 -5.96
N GLY A 244 10.47 22.45 -6.70
CA GLY A 244 10.48 22.73 -8.14
C GLY A 244 9.59 21.81 -8.99
N TYR A 245 9.32 20.58 -8.52
CA TYR A 245 8.45 19.61 -9.20
C TYR A 245 7.05 19.54 -8.57
N ASN A 246 6.93 19.81 -7.28
CA ASN A 246 5.69 19.59 -6.52
C ASN A 246 4.94 20.89 -6.16
N GLY A 247 5.49 22.06 -6.51
CA GLY A 247 4.86 23.36 -6.30
C GLY A 247 5.03 23.89 -4.87
N SER A 248 3.98 24.52 -4.35
CA SER A 248 3.99 24.99 -2.96
C SER A 248 3.67 23.84 -2.01
N ILE A 249 4.47 23.74 -0.95
CA ILE A 249 4.40 22.67 0.03
C ILE A 249 4.27 23.29 1.42
N PHE A 250 3.27 22.83 2.16
CA PHE A 250 3.14 23.12 3.57
C PHE A 250 3.66 21.91 4.34
N LEU A 251 4.75 22.09 5.07
CA LEU A 251 5.42 21.06 5.85
C LEU A 251 5.24 21.38 7.32
N ALA A 252 4.75 20.43 8.10
CA ALA A 252 4.69 20.54 9.55
C ALA A 252 5.08 19.22 10.21
N TRP A 253 5.63 19.27 11.42
CA TRP A 253 5.88 18.07 12.20
C TRP A 253 5.69 18.30 13.70
N LYS A 254 5.38 17.23 14.43
CA LYS A 254 5.31 17.20 15.89
C LYS A 254 5.54 15.77 16.36
N ASP A 255 6.36 15.62 17.39
CA ASP A 255 6.84 14.31 17.84
C ASP A 255 7.36 13.51 16.62
N ARG A 256 6.88 12.29 16.43
CA ARG A 256 7.25 11.44 15.29
C ARG A 256 6.42 11.65 14.01
N LYS A 257 5.43 12.53 14.02
CA LYS A 257 4.52 12.72 12.88
C LYS A 257 5.01 13.85 11.99
N ILE A 258 5.08 13.59 10.69
CA ILE A 258 5.28 14.61 9.66
C ILE A 258 4.00 14.70 8.83
N VAL A 259 3.56 15.94 8.56
CA VAL A 259 2.45 16.25 7.66
C VAL A 259 2.97 17.11 6.53
N ILE A 260 2.65 16.71 5.29
CA ILE A 260 2.98 17.45 4.08
C ILE A 260 1.67 17.72 3.35
N ILE A 261 1.42 18.96 2.95
CA ILE A 261 0.27 19.33 2.11
C ILE A 261 0.78 19.91 0.80
N SER A 262 0.32 19.37 -0.32
CA SER A 262 0.63 19.84 -1.67
C SER A 262 -0.63 20.14 -2.47
N GLY A 263 -0.53 21.05 -3.44
CA GLY A 263 -1.64 21.47 -4.31
C GLY A 263 -2.37 22.74 -3.87
N LEU A 264 -2.03 23.29 -2.71
CA LEU A 264 -2.49 24.61 -2.26
C LEU A 264 -1.52 25.72 -2.71
N ALA A 265 -2.03 26.90 -3.00
CA ALA A 265 -1.23 28.11 -3.20
C ALA A 265 -0.69 28.66 -1.87
N LYS A 266 0.38 29.47 -1.92
CA LYS A 266 1.07 29.97 -0.71
C LYS A 266 0.20 30.82 0.21
N ASP A 267 -0.78 31.52 -0.35
CA ASP A 267 -1.75 32.37 0.36
C ASP A 267 -2.92 31.57 0.98
N GLN A 268 -2.97 30.25 0.78
CA GLN A 268 -3.97 29.37 1.37
C GLN A 268 -3.48 28.72 2.68
N SER A 269 -2.63 29.42 3.44
CA SER A 269 -2.05 28.93 4.70
C SER A 269 -3.11 28.57 5.72
N ASP A 270 -4.24 29.29 5.77
CA ASP A 270 -5.32 29.02 6.73
C ASP A 270 -5.92 27.62 6.54
N ILE A 271 -6.05 27.15 5.29
CA ILE A 271 -6.52 25.80 4.98
C ILE A 271 -5.48 24.79 5.46
N ALA A 272 -4.21 24.99 5.11
CA ALA A 272 -3.14 24.09 5.51
C ALA A 272 -2.98 24.03 7.05
N ASP A 273 -3.09 25.16 7.72
CA ASP A 273 -2.98 25.28 9.17
C ASP A 273 -4.11 24.55 9.88
N ARG A 274 -5.35 24.62 9.35
CA ARG A 274 -6.48 23.85 9.87
C ARG A 274 -6.19 22.35 9.90
N TYR A 275 -5.77 21.77 8.77
CA TYR A 275 -5.51 20.34 8.66
C TYR A 275 -4.26 19.89 9.43
N THR A 276 -3.15 20.61 9.32
CA THR A 276 -1.91 20.29 10.06
C THR A 276 -2.16 20.34 11.57
N SER A 277 -2.90 21.34 12.06
CA SER A 277 -3.20 21.46 13.49
C SER A 277 -4.15 20.39 14.00
N GLU A 278 -5.01 19.82 13.14
CA GLU A 278 -5.88 18.69 13.51
C GLU A 278 -5.12 17.38 13.60
N ILE A 279 -4.24 17.11 12.64
CA ILE A 279 -3.45 15.87 12.57
C ILE A 279 -2.36 15.84 13.66
N LEU A 280 -1.75 16.98 13.95
CA LEU A 280 -0.65 17.14 14.92
C LEU A 280 -1.14 17.46 16.34
N LYS A 281 -2.44 17.24 16.66
CA LYS A 281 -2.91 17.33 18.05
C LYS A 281 -2.16 16.31 18.92
#